data_AF-A0A0G0BDV2-F1
#
_entry.id   AF-A0A0G0BDV2-F1
#
_cell.length_a   1.000
_cell.length_b   1.000
_cell.length_c   1.000
_cell.angle_alpha   90.00
_cell.angle_beta   90.00
_cell.angle_gamma   90.00
#
_symmetry.space_group_name_H-M   'P 1'
#
loop_
_entity.id
_entity.type
_entity.pdbx_description
1 polymer ?
#
loop_
_entity_poly.entity_id
_entity_poly.type
_entity_poly.pdbx_seq_one_letter_code
_entity_poly.pdbx_strand_id
1 'polypeptide(L)'
;MFHFIIQIIANAFAIYLADSFIEGVEFAGDIWLLLIAGLILGILNFILKPILKVISAPLIILTLGIFTIIINIFILWLLQTLLPELNIIGFWAYIWVLIIVSVLNFSIHSLTGKR
;
A
#
# COMPACT_ATOMS: atom_id res chain seq x y z
N MET A 1 0.23 -5.90 18.66
CA MET A 1 -0.91 -4.96 18.61
C MET A 1 -0.48 -3.53 18.27
N PHE A 2 0.42 -2.88 19.04
CA PHE A 2 0.90 -1.52 18.75
C PHE A 2 1.49 -1.33 17.34
N HIS A 3 2.22 -2.33 16.82
CA HIS A 3 2.82 -2.29 15.48
C HIS A 3 1.78 -2.18 14.37
N PHE A 4 0.62 -2.83 14.53
CA PHE A 4 -0.45 -2.80 13.54
C PHE A 4 -1.10 -1.40 13.48
N ILE A 5 -1.27 -0.75 14.64
CA ILE A 5 -1.79 0.62 14.72
C ILE A 5 -0.84 1.60 14.02
N ILE A 6 0.48 1.50 14.29
CA ILE A 6 1.47 2.35 13.62
C ILE A 6 1.45 2.12 12.10
N GLN A 7 1.31 0.86 11.67
CA GLN A 7 1.24 0.52 10.26
C GLN A 7 0.00 1.11 9.58
N ILE A 8 -1.16 1.10 10.25
CA ILE A 8 -2.37 1.78 9.75
C ILE A 8 -2.12 3.27 9.58
N ILE A 9 -1.55 3.93 10.59
CA ILE A 9 -1.27 5.37 10.55
C ILE A 9 -0.30 5.71 9.42
N ALA A 10 0.76 4.92 9.24
CA ALA A 10 1.70 5.17 8.16
C ALA A 10 1.13 4.86 6.78
N ASN A 11 0.27 3.86 6.64
CA ASN A 11 -0.44 3.60 5.39
C ASN A 11 -1.40 4.75 5.04
N ALA A 12 -2.12 5.28 6.03
CA ALA A 12 -2.96 6.47 5.84
C ALA A 12 -2.11 7.69 5.43
N PHE A 13 -0.98 7.89 6.11
CA PHE A 13 -0.03 8.96 5.79
C PHE A 13 0.60 8.78 4.40
N ALA A 14 0.84 7.53 3.97
CA ALA A 14 1.32 7.22 2.64
C ALA A 14 0.34 7.68 1.54
N ILE A 15 -0.96 7.44 1.76
CA ILE A 15 -2.02 7.85 0.83
C ILE A 15 -2.13 9.37 0.79
N TYR A 16 -2.08 10.03 1.95
CA TYR A 16 -2.05 11.48 2.04
C TYR A 16 -0.86 12.10 1.28
N LEU A 17 0.33 11.54 1.46
CA LEU A 17 1.51 11.97 0.69
C LEU A 17 1.36 11.67 -0.80
N ALA A 18 0.80 10.53 -1.15
CA ALA A 18 0.60 10.17 -2.55
C ALA A 18 -0.32 11.17 -3.26
N ASP A 19 -1.44 11.53 -2.65
CA ASP A 19 -2.37 12.55 -3.14
C ASP A 19 -1.69 13.93 -3.32
N SER A 20 -0.79 14.31 -2.41
CA SER A 20 -0.12 15.63 -2.48
C SER A 20 1.06 15.69 -3.45
N PHE A 21 1.76 14.58 -3.71
CA PHE A 21 3.05 14.58 -4.43
C PHE A 21 3.01 13.86 -5.78
N ILE A 22 1.98 13.07 -6.07
CA ILE A 22 1.93 12.24 -7.29
C ILE A 22 0.80 12.73 -8.19
N GLU A 23 1.17 13.19 -9.38
CA GLU A 23 0.20 13.47 -10.44
C GLU A 23 -0.56 12.18 -10.80
N GLY A 24 -1.90 12.24 -10.75
CA GLY A 24 -2.76 11.10 -11.01
C GLY A 24 -3.17 10.30 -9.76
N VAL A 25 -2.81 10.74 -8.56
CA VAL A 25 -3.42 10.24 -7.31
C VAL A 25 -4.32 11.34 -6.78
N GLU A 26 -5.59 11.03 -6.59
CA GLU A 26 -6.58 11.95 -6.02
C GLU A 26 -7.31 11.26 -4.87
N PHE A 27 -7.33 11.91 -3.72
CA PHE A 27 -8.08 11.47 -2.55
C PHE A 27 -9.10 12.52 -2.12
N ALA A 28 -10.37 12.27 -2.43
CA ALA A 28 -11.49 13.21 -2.20
C ALA A 28 -12.23 12.98 -0.87
N GLY A 29 -11.51 12.57 0.19
CA GLY A 29 -12.10 12.21 1.48
C GLY A 29 -11.56 13.00 2.68
N ASP A 30 -12.31 13.00 3.78
CA ASP A 30 -11.88 13.60 5.04
C ASP A 30 -10.78 12.78 5.75
N ILE A 31 -10.20 13.36 6.81
CA ILE A 31 -9.19 12.69 7.66
C ILE A 31 -9.65 11.32 8.17
N TRP A 32 -10.95 11.15 8.39
CA TRP A 32 -11.54 9.90 8.85
C TRP A 32 -11.47 8.81 7.76
N LEU A 33 -11.73 9.19 6.51
CA LEU A 33 -11.63 8.30 5.36
C LEU A 33 -10.17 7.94 5.07
N LEU A 34 -9.21 8.84 5.29
CA LEU A 34 -7.78 8.51 5.21
C LEU A 34 -7.39 7.41 6.22
N LEU A 35 -7.89 7.50 7.45
CA LEU A 35 -7.64 6.46 8.47
C LEU A 35 -8.28 5.13 8.08
N ILE A 36 -9.50 5.15 7.54
CA ILE A 36 -10.17 3.97 6.99
C ILE A 36 -9.34 3.40 5.83
N ALA A 37 -8.80 4.24 4.95
CA ALA A 37 -7.96 3.81 3.85
C ALA A 37 -6.67 3.14 4.32
N GLY A 38 -5.99 3.73 5.29
CA GLY A 38 -4.83 3.10 5.93
C GLY A 38 -5.17 1.77 6.61
N LEU A 39 -6.36 1.66 7.20
CA LEU A 39 -6.86 0.44 7.84
C LEU A 39 -7.12 -0.66 6.81
N ILE A 40 -7.86 -0.35 5.74
CA ILE A 40 -8.14 -1.30 4.65
C ILE A 40 -6.81 -1.73 4.04
N LEU A 41 -5.91 -0.80 3.70
CA LEU A 41 -4.61 -1.14 3.13
C LEU A 41 -3.77 -2.02 4.08
N GLY A 42 -3.82 -1.77 5.38
CA GLY A 42 -3.20 -2.63 6.40
C GLY A 42 -3.77 -4.04 6.39
N ILE A 43 -5.10 -4.19 6.33
CA ILE A 43 -5.77 -5.49 6.26
C ILE A 43 -5.45 -6.21 4.96
N LEU A 44 -5.51 -5.53 3.80
CA LEU A 44 -5.16 -6.13 2.51
C LEU A 44 -3.70 -6.61 2.50
N ASN A 45 -2.79 -5.84 3.07
CA ASN A 45 -1.40 -6.24 3.22
C ASN A 45 -1.19 -7.42 4.17
N PHE A 46 -2.02 -7.54 5.22
CA PHE A 46 -1.94 -8.65 6.17
C PHE A 46 -2.53 -9.95 5.59
N ILE A 47 -3.64 -9.87 4.86
CA ILE A 47 -4.39 -11.03 4.37
C ILE A 47 -4.01 -11.39 2.94
N LEU A 48 -4.15 -10.46 1.99
CA LEU A 48 -3.99 -10.77 0.57
C LEU A 48 -2.53 -10.94 0.17
N LYS A 49 -1.63 -10.09 0.67
CA LYS A 49 -0.22 -10.15 0.31
C LYS A 49 0.42 -11.53 0.53
N PRO A 50 0.27 -12.22 1.69
CA PRO A 50 0.84 -13.56 1.85
C PRO A 50 0.19 -14.59 0.93
N ILE A 51 -1.14 -14.53 0.73
CA ILE A 51 -1.86 -15.45 -0.15
C ILE A 51 -1.36 -15.29 -1.60
N LEU A 52 -1.35 -14.06 -2.10
CA LEU A 52 -0.90 -13.74 -3.46
C LEU A 52 0.58 -14.12 -3.65
N LYS A 53 1.44 -13.88 -2.66
CA LYS A 53 2.84 -14.29 -2.74
C LYS A 53 3.02 -15.80 -2.81
N VAL A 54 2.22 -16.58 -2.09
CA VAL A 54 2.30 -18.05 -2.14
C VAL A 54 1.84 -18.56 -3.49
N ILE A 55 0.69 -18.08 -3.98
CA ILE A 55 0.15 -18.50 -5.27
C ILE A 55 1.07 -18.08 -6.43
N SER A 56 1.62 -16.88 -6.35
CA SER A 56 2.53 -16.33 -7.36
C SER A 56 4.00 -16.68 -7.11
N ALA A 57 4.33 -17.48 -6.08
CA ALA A 57 5.70 -17.86 -5.75
C ALA A 57 6.51 -18.38 -6.96
N PRO A 58 6.00 -19.32 -7.80
CA PRO A 58 6.75 -19.78 -8.97
C PRO A 58 7.02 -18.64 -9.96
N LEU A 59 6.05 -17.76 -10.20
CA LEU A 59 6.23 -16.59 -11.07
C LEU A 59 7.19 -15.56 -10.47
N ILE A 60 7.14 -15.34 -9.15
CA ILE A 60 8.06 -14.47 -8.44
C ILE A 60 9.49 -14.98 -8.62
N ILE A 61 9.72 -16.29 -8.50
CA ILE A 61 11.06 -16.88 -8.70
C ILE A 61 11.49 -16.75 -10.17
N LEU A 62 10.62 -17.07 -11.12
CA LEU A 62 10.92 -16.97 -12.56
C LEU A 62 11.22 -15.52 -13.00
N THR A 63 10.57 -14.54 -12.38
CA THR A 63 10.75 -13.10 -12.68
C THR A 63 11.76 -12.42 -11.77
N LEU A 64 12.53 -13.17 -10.97
CA LEU A 64 13.53 -12.65 -10.02
C LEU A 64 12.97 -11.59 -9.05
N GLY A 65 11.71 -11.74 -8.64
CA GLY A 65 11.04 -10.85 -7.70
C GLY A 65 10.23 -9.72 -8.33
N ILE A 66 10.36 -9.46 -9.64
CA ILE A 66 9.66 -8.36 -10.33
C ILE A 66 8.13 -8.51 -10.20
N PHE A 67 7.61 -9.73 -10.22
CA PHE A 67 6.18 -9.99 -10.04
C PHE A 67 5.63 -9.50 -8.68
N THR A 68 6.48 -9.28 -7.68
CA THR A 68 6.08 -8.68 -6.40
C THR A 68 5.56 -7.26 -6.56
N ILE A 69 6.07 -6.50 -7.53
CA ILE A 69 5.60 -5.15 -7.85
C ILE A 69 4.15 -5.22 -8.31
N ILE A 70 3.83 -6.18 -9.19
CA ILE A 70 2.47 -6.40 -9.70
C ILE A 70 1.50 -6.73 -8.55
N ILE A 71 1.91 -7.58 -7.60
CA ILE A 71 1.09 -7.90 -6.42
C ILE A 71 0.80 -6.66 -5.58
N ASN A 72 1.81 -5.84 -5.31
CA ASN A 72 1.63 -4.63 -4.51
C ASN A 72 0.75 -3.59 -5.24
N ILE A 73 0.92 -3.42 -6.56
CA ILE A 73 0.05 -2.57 -7.39
C ILE A 73 -1.39 -3.09 -7.36
N PHE A 74 -1.57 -4.42 -7.49
CA PHE A 74 -2.89 -5.04 -7.43
C PHE A 74 -3.59 -4.77 -6.10
N ILE A 75 -2.87 -4.79 -4.97
CA ILE A 75 -3.43 -4.44 -3.67
C ILE A 75 -3.88 -2.97 -3.61
N LEU A 76 -3.09 -2.04 -4.18
CA LEU A 76 -3.46 -0.62 -4.25
C LEU A 76 -4.66 -0.39 -5.17
N TRP A 77 -4.70 -1.08 -6.31
CA TRP A 77 -5.85 -1.05 -7.21
C TRP A 77 -7.11 -1.59 -6.52
N LEU A 78 -6.98 -2.64 -5.72
CA LEU A 78 -8.09 -3.17 -4.94
C LEU A 78 -8.54 -2.19 -3.86
N LEU A 79 -7.59 -1.50 -3.19
CA LEU A 79 -7.90 -0.45 -2.22
C LEU A 79 -8.75 0.65 -2.85
N GLN A 80 -8.35 1.18 -4.01
CA GLN A 80 -9.13 2.18 -4.75
C GLN A 80 -10.52 1.66 -5.13
N THR A 81 -10.62 0.37 -5.46
CA THR A 81 -11.91 -0.24 -5.84
C THR A 81 -12.85 -0.34 -4.63
N LEU A 82 -12.29 -0.47 -3.42
CA LEU A 82 -13.05 -0.51 -2.17
C LEU A 82 -13.36 0.89 -1.60
N LEU A 83 -12.63 1.92 -2.04
CA LEU A 83 -12.74 3.29 -1.57
C LEU A 83 -12.96 4.23 -2.76
N PRO A 84 -14.22 4.59 -3.06
CA PRO A 84 -14.55 5.50 -4.16
C PRO A 84 -13.83 6.84 -4.07
N GLU A 85 -13.43 7.25 -2.86
CA GLU A 85 -12.75 8.50 -2.59
C GLU A 85 -11.26 8.46 -2.97
N LEU A 86 -10.68 7.27 -3.17
CA LEU A 86 -9.30 7.11 -3.65
C LEU A 86 -9.31 6.74 -5.13
N ASN A 87 -8.78 7.63 -5.96
CA ASN A 87 -8.61 7.40 -7.39
C ASN A 87 -7.13 7.45 -7.77
N ILE A 88 -6.63 6.38 -8.37
CA ILE A 88 -5.25 6.30 -8.86
C ILE A 88 -5.31 6.06 -10.37
N ILE A 89 -4.91 7.07 -11.14
CA ILE A 89 -4.94 7.09 -12.59
C ILE A 89 -3.53 6.86 -13.14
N GLY A 90 -3.38 5.77 -13.88
CA GLY A 90 -2.17 5.46 -14.62
C GLY A 90 -1.21 4.54 -13.87
N PHE A 91 -0.48 3.73 -14.65
CA PHE A 91 0.44 2.72 -14.12
C PHE A 91 1.57 3.32 -13.29
N TRP A 92 2.11 4.46 -13.72
CA TRP A 92 3.21 5.14 -13.03
C TRP A 92 2.80 5.68 -11.66
N ALA A 93 1.55 6.14 -11.51
CA ALA A 93 1.03 6.61 -10.23
C ALA A 93 1.06 5.47 -9.20
N TYR A 94 0.60 4.26 -9.56
CA TYR A 94 0.70 3.09 -8.67
C TYR A 94 2.14 2.74 -8.27
N ILE A 95 3.10 2.88 -9.18
CA ILE A 95 4.52 2.64 -8.86
C ILE A 95 5.01 3.65 -7.82
N TRP A 96 4.72 4.93 -8.01
CA TRP A 96 5.12 5.97 -7.06
C TRP A 96 4.46 5.79 -5.69
N VAL A 97 3.17 5.47 -5.65
CA VAL A 97 2.44 5.16 -4.42
C VAL A 97 3.10 3.97 -3.71
N LEU A 98 3.40 2.90 -4.45
CA LEU A 98 4.08 1.71 -3.95
C LEU A 98 5.43 2.04 -3.32
N ILE A 99 6.20 2.94 -3.92
CA ILE A 99 7.48 3.40 -3.37
C ILE A 99 7.26 4.14 -2.05
N ILE A 100 6.33 5.11 -1.99
CA ILE A 100 6.02 5.86 -0.76
C ILE A 100 5.60 4.91 0.37
N VAL A 101 4.66 4.01 0.09
CA VAL A 101 4.19 3.01 1.05
C VAL A 101 5.34 2.12 1.53
N SER A 102 6.24 1.71 0.63
CA SER A 102 7.38 0.85 0.99
C SER A 102 8.39 1.58 1.88
N VAL A 103 8.71 2.84 1.57
CA VAL A 103 9.63 3.68 2.35
C VAL A 103 9.08 3.95 3.75
N LEU A 104 7.78 4.25 3.87
CA LEU A 104 7.15 4.49 5.16
C LEU A 104 7.09 3.21 6.02
N ASN A 105 6.72 2.08 5.43
CA ASN A 105 6.72 0.80 6.14
C ASN A 105 8.15 0.42 6.60
N PHE A 106 9.16 0.66 5.77
CA PHE A 106 10.56 0.44 6.15
C PHE A 106 10.99 1.34 7.33
N SER A 107 10.61 2.62 7.29
CA SER A 107 10.92 3.59 8.36
C SER A 107 10.31 3.17 9.70
N ILE A 108 9.06 2.69 9.70
CA ILE A 108 8.43 2.14 10.92
C ILE A 108 9.20 0.93 11.44
N HIS A 109 9.58 0.03 10.54
CA HIS A 109 10.29 -1.18 10.92
C HIS A 109 11.64 -0.85 11.57
N SER A 110 12.34 0.14 11.03
CA SER A 110 13.59 0.66 11.59
C SER A 110 13.39 1.29 12.98
N LEU A 111 12.33 2.08 13.17
CA LEU A 111 12.01 2.71 14.46
C LEU A 111 11.50 1.73 15.52
N THR A 112 10.80 0.68 15.11
CA THR A 112 10.19 -0.29 16.03
C THR A 112 11.16 -1.43 16.40
N GLY A 113 12.36 -1.48 15.80
CA GLY A 113 13.49 -2.27 16.29
C GLY A 113 13.32 -3.80 16.25
N LYS A 114 12.28 -4.34 15.63
CA LYS A 114 12.14 -5.78 15.40
C LYS A 114 12.68 -6.12 14.02
N ARG A 115 13.77 -6.89 14.00
CA ARG A 115 14.31 -7.54 12.80
C ARG A 115 13.37 -8.63 12.30
#